data_AF-A0A972T705-F1
#
_entry.id   AF-A0A972T705-F1
#
_cell.length_a   1.000
_cell.length_b   1.000
_cell.length_c   1.000
_cell.angle_alpha   90.00
_cell.angle_beta   90.00
_cell.angle_gamma   90.00
#
_symmetry.space_group_name_H-M   'P 1'
#
loop_
_entity.id
_entity.type
_entity.pdbx_description
1 polymer ?
#
loop_
_entity_poly.entity_id
_entity_poly.type
_entity_poly.pdbx_seq_one_letter_code
_entity_poly.pdbx_strand_id
1 'polypeptide(L)'
;MDVNELAEKIALLLHDRGHLYDEEILDEFAIDDFELIKAKNLLCRYHGIAVEKWHQEGEESRQALFLTADFSGDDAVELIGRVFHDPDFKTRRRLRDELRKSEIRGEVRDLLDRLQEEWGDLLDHNR
;
A
#
# COMPACT_ATOMS: atom_id res chain seq x y z
N MET A 1 15.47 7.43 12.31
CA MET A 1 15.66 7.08 10.89
C MET A 1 14.53 7.73 10.10
N ASP A 2 14.70 8.08 8.81
CA ASP A 2 13.52 8.51 8.04
C ASP A 2 12.57 7.31 7.83
N VAL A 3 11.26 7.56 7.72
CA VAL A 3 10.27 6.48 7.58
C VAL A 3 10.41 5.77 6.22
N ASN A 4 10.79 6.47 5.15
CA ASN A 4 11.02 5.83 3.85
C ASN A 4 12.27 4.96 3.90
N GLU A 5 13.35 5.47 4.51
CA GLU A 5 14.60 4.72 4.70
C GLU A 5 14.35 3.45 5.53
N LEU A 6 13.56 3.54 6.60
CA LEU A 6 13.17 2.38 7.40
C LEU A 6 12.33 1.39 6.60
N ALA A 7 11.33 1.86 5.85
CA ALA A 7 10.49 1.01 5.02
C ALA A 7 11.31 0.28 3.94
N GLU A 8 12.22 0.98 3.27
CA GLU A 8 13.14 0.38 2.28
C GLU A 8 13.99 -0.72 2.92
N LYS A 9 14.61 -0.44 4.08
CA LYS A 9 15.43 -1.42 4.79
C LYS A 9 14.63 -2.66 5.21
N ILE A 10 13.40 -2.48 5.70
CA ILE A 10 12.50 -3.60 6.01
C ILE A 10 12.17 -4.40 4.75
N ALA A 11 11.91 -3.74 3.61
CA ALA A 11 11.61 -4.42 2.36
C ALA A 11 12.78 -5.26 1.85
N LEU A 12 14.01 -4.74 1.95
CA LEU A 12 15.23 -5.47 1.61
C LEU A 12 15.45 -6.65 2.58
N LEU A 13 15.24 -6.44 3.89
CA LEU A 13 15.35 -7.53 4.87
C LEU A 13 14.31 -8.63 4.64
N LEU A 14 13.09 -8.27 4.23
CA LEU A 14 12.07 -9.24 3.81
C LEU A 14 12.48 -10.00 2.55
N HIS A 15 13.19 -9.38 1.62
CA HIS A 15 13.69 -10.07 0.43
C HIS A 15 14.69 -11.16 0.84
N ASP A 16 15.56 -10.85 1.79
CA ASP A 16 16.59 -11.78 2.26
C ASP A 16 16.02 -12.90 3.13
N ARG A 17 15.09 -12.60 4.05
CA ARG A 17 14.54 -13.55 5.03
C ARG A 17 13.21 -14.21 4.60
N GLY A 18 12.55 -13.68 3.58
CA GLY A 18 11.25 -14.11 3.08
C GLY A 18 10.05 -13.64 3.91
N HIS A 19 10.21 -13.51 5.23
CA HIS A 19 9.21 -12.96 6.13
C HIS A 19 9.86 -12.33 7.36
N LEU A 20 9.09 -11.48 8.05
CA LEU A 20 9.50 -10.86 9.31
C LEU A 20 8.32 -10.76 10.28
N TYR A 21 8.58 -10.99 11.56
CA TYR A 21 7.66 -10.68 12.64
C TYR A 21 7.92 -9.27 13.19
N ASP A 22 6.91 -8.68 13.82
CA ASP A 22 7.01 -7.32 14.33
C ASP A 22 8.13 -7.20 15.38
N GLU A 23 8.27 -8.19 16.27
CA GLU A 23 9.31 -8.19 17.30
C GLU A 23 10.72 -8.20 16.70
N GLU A 24 10.93 -8.93 15.60
CA GLU A 24 12.22 -8.97 14.91
C GLU A 24 12.57 -7.61 14.29
N ILE A 25 11.58 -6.90 13.76
CA ILE A 25 11.78 -5.58 13.16
C ILE A 25 12.08 -4.55 14.25
N LEU A 26 11.33 -4.58 15.35
CA LEU A 26 11.55 -3.69 16.49
C LEU A 26 12.97 -3.85 17.05
N ASP A 27 13.42 -5.10 17.22
CA ASP A 27 14.76 -5.42 17.75
C ASP A 27 15.88 -5.08 16.75
N GLU A 28 15.74 -5.46 15.47
CA GLU A 28 16.78 -5.25 14.45
C GLU A 28 17.05 -3.76 14.19
N PHE A 29 16.00 -2.93 14.16
CA PHE A 29 16.13 -1.51 13.84
C PHE A 29 16.15 -0.60 15.08
N ALA A 30 15.95 -1.16 16.29
CA ALA A 30 15.86 -0.42 17.55
C ALA A 30 14.87 0.75 17.48
N ILE A 31 13.67 0.48 16.95
CA ILE A 31 12.58 1.45 16.74
C ILE A 31 11.41 1.18 17.68
N ASP A 32 10.48 2.12 17.78
CA ASP A 32 9.22 1.92 18.50
C ASP A 32 8.08 1.39 17.60
N ASP A 33 6.99 0.95 18.24
CA ASP A 33 5.78 0.47 17.54
C ASP A 33 5.20 1.49 16.56
N PHE A 34 5.32 2.79 16.87
CA PHE A 34 4.74 3.84 16.06
C PHE A 34 5.52 4.06 14.77
N GLU A 35 6.85 4.00 14.83
CA GLU A 35 7.73 3.96 13.67
C GLU A 35 7.46 2.73 12.79
N LEU A 36 7.31 1.55 13.42
CA LEU A 36 6.96 0.32 12.71
C LEU A 36 5.61 0.43 11.99
N ILE A 37 4.57 0.93 12.65
CA ILE A 37 3.25 1.13 12.05
C ILE A 37 3.32 2.06 10.82
N LYS A 38 4.12 3.13 10.89
CA LYS A 38 4.30 4.03 9.75
C LYS A 38 4.99 3.34 8.58
N ALA A 39 6.07 2.60 8.84
CA ALA A 39 6.79 1.86 7.81
C ALA A 39 5.88 0.79 7.17
N LYS A 40 5.17 0.00 7.97
CA LYS A 40 4.19 -1.01 7.49
C LYS A 40 3.09 -0.37 6.65
N ASN A 41 2.61 0.81 7.01
CA ASN A 41 1.63 1.52 6.18
C ASN A 41 2.20 1.90 4.81
N LEU A 42 3.43 2.43 4.74
CA LEU A 42 4.10 2.69 3.46
C LEU A 42 4.18 1.41 2.62
N LEU A 43 4.70 0.34 3.20
CA LEU A 43 4.91 -0.93 2.54
C LEU A 43 3.60 -1.56 2.03
N CYS A 44 2.61 -1.70 2.91
CA CYS A 44 1.40 -2.47 2.64
C CYS A 44 0.33 -1.65 1.91
N ARG A 45 0.13 -0.39 2.32
CA ARG A 45 -1.02 0.42 1.86
C ARG A 45 -0.64 1.34 0.72
N TYR A 46 0.46 2.08 0.84
CA TYR A 46 0.81 3.12 -0.13
C TYR A 46 1.53 2.54 -1.35
N HIS A 47 2.56 1.74 -1.13
CA HIS A 47 3.32 1.13 -2.22
C HIS A 47 2.76 -0.25 -2.59
N GLY A 48 2.21 -0.99 -1.62
CA GLY A 48 1.67 -2.33 -1.88
C GLY A 48 2.73 -3.35 -2.20
N ILE A 49 3.95 -3.16 -1.69
CA ILE A 49 5.08 -4.06 -1.93
C ILE A 49 5.09 -5.23 -0.94
N ALA A 50 4.52 -5.03 0.25
CA ALA A 50 4.39 -6.05 1.28
C ALA A 50 2.92 -6.30 1.66
N VAL A 51 2.69 -7.41 2.37
CA VAL A 51 1.40 -7.81 2.91
C VAL A 51 1.60 -8.52 4.24
N GLU A 52 0.70 -8.27 5.19
CA GLU A 52 0.61 -9.02 6.44
C GLU A 52 -0.33 -10.21 6.27
N LYS A 53 0.11 -11.38 6.73
CA LYS A 53 -0.71 -12.59 6.77
C LYS A 53 -0.34 -13.43 7.98
N TRP A 54 -1.27 -14.29 8.37
CA TRP A 54 -0.98 -15.34 9.34
C TRP A 54 0.09 -16.28 8.78
N HIS A 55 1.13 -16.48 9.57
CA HIS A 55 2.22 -17.41 9.30
C HIS A 55 2.26 -18.45 10.41
N GLN A 56 2.40 -19.72 9.99
CA GLN A 56 2.45 -20.84 10.90
C GLN A 56 3.89 -21.34 11.02
N GLU A 57 4.41 -21.33 12.24
CA GLU A 57 5.75 -21.77 12.59
C GLU A 57 5.64 -22.83 13.69
N GLY A 58 5.77 -24.10 13.31
CA GLY A 58 5.49 -25.21 14.21
C GLY A 58 4.03 -25.24 14.67
N GLU A 59 3.82 -25.17 15.99
CA GLU A 59 2.49 -25.15 16.62
C GLU A 59 1.94 -23.73 16.80
N GLU A 60 2.73 -22.69 16.52
CA GLU A 60 2.35 -21.30 16.71
C GLU A 60 1.89 -20.66 15.40
N SER A 61 0.85 -19.82 15.48
CA SER A 61 0.35 -19.02 14.37
C SER A 61 0.36 -17.56 14.79
N ARG A 62 1.12 -16.74 14.05
CA ARG A 62 1.29 -15.31 14.34
C ARG A 62 1.29 -14.49 13.05
N GLN A 63 1.03 -13.19 13.16
CA GLN A 63 1.06 -12.27 12.02
C GLN A 63 2.51 -12.03 11.60
N ALA A 64 2.80 -12.17 10.31
CA ALA A 64 4.09 -11.82 9.74
C ALA A 64 3.91 -11.00 8.47
N LEU A 65 4.93 -10.21 8.19
CA LEU A 65 5.05 -9.40 7.00
C LEU A 65 5.77 -10.19 5.90
N PHE A 66 5.32 -10.06 4.66
CA PHE A 66 5.87 -10.74 3.49
C PHE A 66 5.92 -9.79 2.31
N LEU A 67 6.87 -9.98 1.40
CA LEU A 67 6.79 -9.34 0.09
C LEU A 67 5.64 -9.93 -0.73
N THR A 68 5.02 -9.06 -1.53
CA THR A 68 4.05 -9.49 -2.55
C THR A 68 4.79 -10.15 -3.71
N ALA A 69 4.08 -10.97 -4.49
CA ALA A 69 4.68 -11.74 -5.60
C ALA A 69 5.44 -10.87 -6.62
N ASP A 70 5.01 -9.61 -6.77
CA ASP A 70 5.64 -8.63 -7.65
C ASP A 70 7.05 -8.24 -7.21
N PHE A 71 7.36 -8.43 -5.92
CA PHE A 71 8.60 -8.02 -5.26
C PHE A 71 9.33 -9.21 -4.63
N SER A 72 9.02 -10.46 -5.02
CA SER A 72 9.67 -11.66 -4.46
C SER A 72 10.58 -12.38 -5.46
N GLY A 73 10.81 -11.83 -6.65
CA GLY A 73 11.65 -12.42 -7.70
C GLY A 73 13.08 -11.89 -7.72
N ASP A 74 13.86 -12.31 -8.71
CA ASP A 74 15.29 -11.97 -8.84
C ASP A 74 15.54 -10.45 -8.99
N ASP A 75 14.60 -9.73 -9.61
CA ASP A 75 14.67 -8.27 -9.80
C ASP A 75 14.08 -7.48 -8.62
N ALA A 76 13.73 -8.13 -7.51
CA ALA A 76 13.04 -7.51 -6.39
C ALA A 76 13.81 -6.33 -5.78
N VAL A 77 15.13 -6.45 -5.63
CA VAL A 77 15.97 -5.40 -5.04
C VAL A 77 15.93 -4.13 -5.90
N GLU A 78 16.03 -4.27 -7.23
CA GLU A 78 15.92 -3.13 -8.15
C GLU A 78 14.53 -2.50 -8.06
N LEU A 79 13.47 -3.31 -8.08
CA LEU A 79 12.09 -2.83 -7.98
C LEU A 79 11.83 -2.11 -6.66
N ILE A 80 12.32 -2.63 -5.54
CA ILE A 80 12.25 -1.99 -4.22
C ILE A 80 12.96 -0.63 -4.28
N GLY A 81 14.18 -0.58 -4.81
CA GLY A 81 14.92 0.67 -4.96
C GLY A 81 14.15 1.70 -5.79
N ARG A 82 13.55 1.29 -6.92
CA ARG A 82 12.71 2.19 -7.74
C ARG A 82 11.51 2.72 -6.97
N VAL A 83 10.85 1.91 -6.14
CA VAL A 83 9.70 2.35 -5.35
C VAL A 83 10.02 3.52 -4.43
N PHE A 84 11.21 3.55 -3.84
CA PHE A 84 11.60 4.56 -2.87
C PHE A 84 12.37 5.74 -3.47
N HIS A 85 13.08 5.52 -4.59
CA HIS A 85 13.99 6.52 -5.16
C HIS A 85 13.55 7.09 -6.52
N ASP A 86 12.63 6.44 -7.23
CA ASP A 86 12.10 6.92 -8.51
C ASP A 86 10.69 7.53 -8.30
N PRO A 87 10.55 8.88 -8.31
CA PRO A 87 9.28 9.54 -8.04
C PRO A 87 8.21 9.27 -9.11
N ASP A 88 8.63 8.89 -10.32
CA ASP A 88 7.73 8.57 -11.43
C ASP A 88 7.31 7.10 -11.43
N PHE A 89 7.98 6.25 -10.64
CA PHE A 89 7.64 4.85 -10.52
C PHE A 89 6.33 4.65 -9.76
N LYS A 90 5.40 3.94 -10.38
CA LYS A 90 4.14 3.53 -9.77
C LYS A 90 4.01 2.03 -9.75
N THR A 91 3.76 1.48 -8.57
CA THR A 91 3.46 0.06 -8.42
C THR A 91 2.14 -0.28 -9.10
N ARG A 92 1.98 -1.56 -9.51
CA ARG A 92 0.73 -2.05 -10.10
C ARG A 92 -0.48 -1.78 -9.20
N ARG A 93 -0.32 -1.94 -7.89
CA ARG A 93 -1.36 -1.60 -6.90
C ARG A 93 -1.76 -0.13 -7.00
N ARG A 94 -0.79 0.77 -7.01
CA ARG A 94 -1.03 2.22 -7.07
C ARG A 94 -1.72 2.61 -8.38
N LEU A 95 -1.30 2.04 -9.50
CA LEU A 95 -1.96 2.24 -10.80
C LEU A 95 -3.42 1.78 -10.78
N ARG A 96 -3.69 0.59 -10.21
CA ARG A 96 -5.05 0.07 -10.07
C ARG A 96 -5.91 0.94 -9.15
N ASP A 97 -5.37 1.41 -8.05
CA ASP A 97 -6.10 2.27 -7.12
C ASP A 97 -6.39 3.65 -7.72
N GLU A 98 -5.46 4.20 -8.52
CA GLU A 98 -5.68 5.42 -9.30
C GLU A 98 -6.76 5.24 -10.38
N LEU A 99 -6.75 4.11 -11.10
CA LEU A 99 -7.78 3.77 -12.08
C LEU A 99 -9.16 3.68 -11.43
N ARG A 100 -9.26 2.91 -10.33
CA ARG A 100 -10.51 2.75 -9.58
C ARG A 100 -11.06 4.08 -9.07
N LYS A 101 -10.20 4.96 -8.56
CA LYS A 101 -10.60 6.31 -8.15
C LYS A 101 -11.11 7.13 -9.33
N SER A 102 -10.54 6.94 -10.53
CA SER A 102 -11.02 7.60 -11.74
C SER A 102 -12.40 7.12 -12.15
N GLU A 103 -12.65 5.81 -12.12
CA GLU A 103 -13.94 5.19 -12.40
C GLU A 103 -15.03 5.71 -11.45
N ILE A 104 -14.77 5.68 -10.14
CA ILE A 104 -15.70 6.19 -9.12
C ILE A 104 -16.01 7.68 -9.35
N ARG A 105 -15.02 8.50 -9.70
CA ARG A 105 -15.26 9.92 -10.01
C ARG A 105 -16.14 10.10 -11.25
N GLY A 106 -16.03 9.22 -12.24
CA GLY A 106 -16.91 9.19 -13.41
C GLY A 106 -18.33 8.82 -13.00
N GLU A 107 -18.50 7.73 -12.27
CA GLU A 107 -19.82 7.28 -11.78
C GLU A 107 -20.52 8.34 -10.93
N VAL A 108 -19.78 9.01 -10.04
CA VAL A 108 -20.32 10.11 -9.22
C VAL A 108 -20.75 11.28 -10.09
N ARG A 109 -19.99 11.62 -11.13
CA ARG A 109 -20.35 12.69 -12.07
C ARG A 109 -21.63 12.34 -12.82
N ASP A 110 -21.71 11.14 -13.38
CA ASP A 110 -22.90 10.68 -14.11
C ASP A 110 -24.15 10.67 -13.21
N LEU A 111 -23.99 10.31 -11.94
CA LEU A 111 -25.08 10.34 -10.97
C LEU A 111 -25.53 11.78 -10.66
N LEU A 112 -24.59 12.72 -10.51
CA LEU A 112 -24.92 14.13 -10.32
C LEU A 112 -25.60 14.74 -11.55
N ASP A 113 -25.12 14.41 -12.75
CA ASP A 113 -25.72 14.88 -14.01
C ASP A 113 -27.17 14.38 -14.14
N ARG A 114 -27.44 13.11 -13.85
CA ARG A 114 -28.81 12.56 -13.82
C ARG A 114 -29.70 13.22 -12.78
N LEU A 115 -29.19 13.45 -11.57
CA LEU A 115 -29.94 14.16 -10.54
C LEU A 115 -30.27 15.59 -10.99
N GLN A 116 -29.34 16.26 -11.68
CA GLN A 116 -29.58 17.58 -12.25
C GLN A 116 -30.60 17.54 -13.39
N GLU A 117 -30.60 16.52 -14.25
CA GLU A 117 -31.63 16.35 -15.28
C GLU A 117 -33.02 16.08 -14.68
N GLU A 118 -33.12 15.20 -13.69
CA GLU A 118 -34.40 14.83 -13.06
C GLU A 118 -34.99 15.93 -12.17
N TRP A 119 -34.13 16.68 -11.47
CA TRP A 119 -34.56 17.64 -10.44
C TRP A 119 -34.20 19.10 -10.73
N GLY A 120 -33.35 19.36 -11.74
CA GLY A 120 -32.99 20.72 -12.15
C GLY A 120 -34.17 21.49 -12.72
N ASP A 121 -35.01 20.83 -13.51
CA ASP A 121 -36.22 21.44 -14.08
C ASP A 121 -37.26 21.83 -12.99
N LEU A 122 -37.29 21.11 -11.86
CA LEU A 122 -38.19 21.40 -10.73
C LEU A 122 -37.80 22.67 -9.96
N LEU A 123 -36.52 23.08 -10.02
CA LEU A 123 -36.03 24.31 -9.40
C LEU A 123 -36.24 25.53 -10.29
N ASP A 124 -36.22 25.36 -11.62
CA ASP A 124 -36.44 26.44 -12.58
C ASP A 124 -37.93 26.82 -12.74
N HIS A 125 -38.86 25.90 -12.48
CA HIS A 125 -40.31 26.16 -12.57
C HIS A 125 -40.92 26.86 -11.33
N ASN A 126 -40.14 27.13 -10.28
CA ASN A 126 -40.58 27.82 -9.06
C ASN A 126 -40.02 29.26 -8.94
N ARG A 127 -39.52 29.85 -10.03
CA ARG A 127 -39.10 31.25 -10.12
C ARG A 127 -40.06 32.10 -10.93
#